data_AF-A0A0H4PB44-F1
#
_entry.id   AF-A0A0H4PB44-F1
#
_cell.length_a   1.000
_cell.length_b   1.000
_cell.length_c   1.000
_cell.angle_alpha   90.00
_cell.angle_beta   90.00
_cell.angle_gamma   90.00
#
_symmetry.space_group_name_H-M   'P 1'
#
loop_
_entity.id
_entity.type
_entity.pdbx_description
1 polymer ?
#
loop_
_entity_poly.entity_id
_entity_poly.type
_entity_poly.pdbx_seq_one_letter_code
_entity_poly.pdbx_strand_id
1 'polypeptide(L)'
;MNKSFKILLGVFTMLLVSVQSAMAQCAMCRATVENNVSNGDTTVGAALNIGILYLFLAPYLLLMTLGYFWYKNAKKKKKMSL
;
A
#
# COMPACT_ATOMS: atom_id res chain seq x y z
N MET A 1 18.48 -23.10 17.73
CA MET A 1 17.55 -22.24 16.96
C MET A 1 18.19 -21.90 15.62
N ASN A 2 17.67 -22.48 14.53
CA ASN A 2 18.26 -22.36 13.20
C ASN A 2 18.32 -20.90 12.75
N LYS A 3 19.37 -20.52 12.00
CA LYS A 3 19.62 -19.12 11.58
C LYS A 3 18.40 -18.53 10.85
N SER A 4 17.74 -19.33 10.02
CA SER A 4 16.51 -18.98 9.30
C SER A 4 15.32 -18.73 10.24
N PHE A 5 15.21 -19.49 11.34
CA PHE A 5 14.15 -19.29 12.32
C PHE A 5 14.32 -17.97 13.09
N LYS A 6 15.56 -17.58 13.40
CA LYS A 6 15.86 -16.29 14.04
C LYS A 6 15.48 -15.11 13.12
N ILE A 7 15.76 -15.24 11.82
CA ILE A 7 15.42 -14.22 10.81
C ILE A 7 13.90 -14.12 10.68
N LEU A 8 13.21 -15.25 10.54
CA LEU A 8 11.74 -15.27 10.40
C LEU A 8 11.06 -14.67 11.64
N LEU A 9 11.53 -15.01 12.84
CA LEU A 9 11.02 -14.48 14.09
C LEU A 9 11.26 -12.96 14.21
N GLY A 10 12.44 -12.48 13.79
CA GLY A 10 12.75 -11.05 13.77
C GLY A 10 11.90 -10.24 12.78
N VAL A 11 11.60 -10.79 11.60
CA VAL A 11 10.70 -10.16 10.63
C VAL A 11 9.26 -10.14 11.16
N PHE A 12 8.82 -11.23 11.78
CA PHE A 12 7.48 -11.32 12.36
C PHE A 12 7.27 -10.31 13.50
N THR A 13 8.24 -10.17 14.41
CA THR A 13 8.15 -9.17 15.49
C THR A 13 8.21 -7.73 14.96
N MET A 14 9.01 -7.46 13.93
CA MET A 14 9.06 -6.14 13.28
C MET A 14 7.73 -5.75 12.64
N LEU A 15 7.06 -6.70 11.98
CA LEU A 15 5.74 -6.48 11.38
C LEU A 15 4.67 -6.18 12.45
N LEU A 16 4.69 -6.87 13.59
CA LEU A 16 3.76 -6.61 14.68
C LEU A 16 3.93 -5.22 15.31
N VAL A 17 5.16 -4.70 15.36
CA VAL A 17 5.45 -3.36 15.93
C VAL A 17 5.20 -2.25 14.92
N SER A 18 5.16 -2.55 13.61
CA SER A 18 4.85 -1.56 12.56
C SER A 18 3.38 -1.13 12.51
N VAL A 19 2.50 -1.71 13.35
CA VAL A 19 1.12 -1.27 13.50
C VAL A 19 1.08 -0.02 14.39
N GLN A 20 1.58 1.12 13.89
CA GLN A 20 1.32 2.40 14.52
C GLN A 20 -0.10 2.88 14.17
N SER A 21 -0.76 3.47 15.17
CA SER A 21 -1.99 4.25 14.98
C SER A 21 -1.80 5.21 13.81
N ALA A 22 -2.85 5.39 13.00
CA ALA A 22 -2.87 6.01 11.68
C ALA A 22 -2.48 7.52 11.66
N MET A 23 -1.32 7.85 12.20
CA MET A 23 -0.64 9.12 12.12
C MET A 23 0.11 9.11 10.79
N ALA A 24 -0.26 10.03 9.91
CA ALA A 24 0.25 10.09 8.55
C ALA A 24 1.79 9.98 8.52
N GLN A 25 2.29 8.91 7.90
CA GLN A 25 3.72 8.58 7.81
C GLN A 25 4.51 9.50 6.85
N CYS A 26 3.84 10.46 6.22
CA CYS A 26 4.43 11.38 5.24
C CYS A 26 4.46 12.80 5.83
N ALA A 27 5.63 13.43 5.90
CA ALA A 27 5.81 14.78 6.44
C ALA A 27 4.89 15.83 5.78
N MET A 28 4.60 15.65 4.49
CA MET A 28 3.72 16.53 3.70
C MET A 28 2.22 16.37 4.05
N CYS A 29 1.81 15.13 4.35
CA CYS A 29 0.45 14.83 4.81
C CYS A 29 0.21 15.36 6.23
N ARG A 30 1.22 15.26 7.11
CA ARG A 30 1.18 15.79 8.46
C ARG A 30 1.06 17.32 8.48
N ALA A 31 1.88 18.02 7.70
CA ALA A 31 1.84 19.48 7.61
C ALA A 31 0.48 20.00 7.11
N THR A 32 -0.17 19.29 6.19
CA THR A 32 -1.50 19.66 5.71
C THR A 32 -2.55 19.52 6.82
N VAL A 33 -2.53 18.41 7.57
CA VAL A 33 -3.49 18.19 8.67
C VAL A 33 -3.28 19.20 9.81
N GLU A 34 -2.04 19.46 10.20
CA GLU A 34 -1.73 20.43 11.27
C GLU A 34 -2.19 21.86 10.90
N ASN A 35 -2.07 22.27 9.64
CA ASN A 35 -2.58 23.56 9.17
C ASN A 35 -4.12 23.62 9.15
N ASN A 36 -4.80 22.55 8.72
CA ASN A 36 -6.26 22.52 8.69
C ASN A 36 -6.87 22.48 10.10
N VAL A 37 -6.27 21.71 11.02
CA VAL A 37 -6.68 21.66 12.43
C VAL A 37 -6.45 23.02 13.12
N SER A 38 -5.33 23.70 12.84
CA SER A 38 -5.05 25.03 13.40
C SER A 38 -6.06 26.09 12.93
N ASN A 39 -6.69 25.88 11.78
CA ASN A 39 -7.77 26.73 11.25
C ASN A 39 -9.18 26.27 11.70
N GLY A 40 -9.26 25.28 12.60
CA GLY A 40 -10.51 24.80 13.19
C GLY A 40 -11.17 23.63 12.45
N ASP A 41 -10.57 23.11 11.38
CA ASP A 41 -11.17 22.05 10.55
C ASP A 41 -10.52 20.69 10.84
N THR A 42 -11.12 19.93 11.76
CA THR A 42 -10.61 18.64 12.25
C THR A 42 -10.98 17.46 11.36
N THR A 43 -11.87 17.66 10.37
CA THR A 43 -12.37 16.62 9.46
C THR A 43 -11.31 16.11 8.49
N VAL A 44 -10.31 16.94 8.20
CA VAL A 44 -9.23 16.67 7.22
C VAL A 44 -8.33 15.51 7.65
N GLY A 45 -8.13 15.30 8.96
CA GLY A 45 -7.31 14.20 9.47
C GLY A 45 -7.90 12.81 9.19
N ALA A 46 -9.22 12.67 9.24
CA ALA A 46 -9.91 11.40 8.96
C ALA A 46 -9.96 11.07 7.46
N ALA A 47 -10.07 12.09 6.59
CA ALA A 47 -10.13 11.94 5.14
C ALA A 47 -8.79 11.47 4.52
N LEU A 48 -7.66 11.70 5.19
CA LEU A 48 -6.34 11.50 4.60
C LEU A 48 -5.96 10.01 4.43
N ASN A 49 -6.36 9.14 5.37
CA ASN A 49 -6.15 7.69 5.23
C ASN A 49 -6.94 7.10 4.05
N ILE A 50 -8.14 7.63 3.78
CA ILE A 50 -8.95 7.28 2.60
C ILE A 50 -8.24 7.74 1.32
N GLY A 51 -7.66 8.95 1.34
CA GLY A 51 -6.89 9.48 0.22
C GLY A 51 -5.68 8.61 -0.15
N ILE A 52 -4.92 8.13 0.84
CA ILE A 52 -3.77 7.24 0.62
C ILE A 52 -4.22 5.92 -0.01
N LEU A 53 -5.28 5.29 0.52
CA LEU A 53 -5.83 4.05 -0.06
C LEU A 53 -6.31 4.26 -1.51
N TYR A 54 -6.93 5.41 -1.79
CA TYR A 54 -7.39 5.77 -3.14
C TYR A 54 -6.23 5.92 -4.14
N LEU A 55 -5.14 6.59 -3.73
CA LEU A 55 -3.93 6.76 -4.54
C LEU A 55 -3.21 5.44 -4.82
N PHE A 56 -3.17 4.53 -3.83
CA PHE A 56 -2.59 3.20 -4.03
C PHE A 56 -3.45 2.31 -4.92
N LEU A 57 -4.78 2.45 -4.92
CA LEU A 57 -5.67 1.63 -5.73
C LEU A 57 -5.34 1.72 -7.24
N ALA A 58 -4.98 2.90 -7.73
CA ALA A 58 -4.70 3.16 -9.15
C ALA A 58 -3.55 2.30 -9.72
N PRO A 59 -2.32 2.29 -9.15
CA PRO A 59 -1.24 1.45 -9.67
C PRO A 59 -1.55 -0.06 -9.54
N TYR A 60 -2.28 -0.50 -8.52
CA TYR A 60 -2.65 -1.92 -8.40
C TYR A 60 -3.63 -2.36 -9.51
N LEU A 61 -4.65 -1.54 -9.81
CA LEU A 61 -5.58 -1.82 -10.90
C LEU A 61 -4.89 -1.80 -12.27
N LEU A 62 -3.95 -0.87 -12.47
CA LEU A 62 -3.16 -0.78 -13.69
C LEU A 62 -2.30 -2.04 -13.88
N LEU A 63 -1.60 -2.50 -12.85
CA LEU A 63 -0.81 -3.73 -12.92
C LEU A 63 -1.69 -4.97 -13.15
N MET A 64 -2.84 -5.07 -12.49
CA MET A 64 -3.78 -6.17 -12.66
C MET A 64 -4.32 -6.25 -14.09
N THR A 65 -4.71 -5.12 -14.67
CA THR A 65 -5.23 -5.06 -16.04
C THR A 65 -4.15 -5.44 -17.06
N LEU A 66 -2.96 -4.84 -16.96
CA LEU A 66 -1.83 -5.19 -17.84
C LEU A 66 -1.46 -6.67 -17.73
N GLY A 67 -1.36 -7.20 -16.50
CA GLY A 67 -1.07 -8.61 -16.25
C GLY A 67 -2.11 -9.54 -16.85
N TYR A 68 -3.41 -9.21 -16.73
CA TYR A 68 -4.50 -9.99 -17.33
C TYR A 68 -4.41 -10.04 -18.86
N PHE A 69 -4.20 -8.89 -19.52
CA PHE A 69 -4.06 -8.85 -20.97
C PHE A 69 -2.82 -9.59 -21.46
N TRP A 70 -1.70 -9.44 -20.76
CA TRP A 70 -0.47 -10.16 -21.07
C TRP A 70 -0.67 -11.68 -20.96
N TYR A 71 -1.27 -12.16 -19.87
CA TYR A 71 -1.55 -13.58 -19.65
C TYR A 71 -2.49 -14.16 -20.72
N LYS A 72 -3.57 -13.43 -21.06
CA LYS A 72 -4.52 -13.83 -22.11
C LYS A 72 -3.82 -13.97 -23.46
N ASN A 73 -2.94 -13.03 -23.81
CA ASN A 73 -2.19 -13.06 -25.06
C ASN A 73 -1.14 -14.16 -25.09
N ALA A 74 -0.44 -14.39 -23.97
CA ALA A 74 0.52 -15.49 -23.82
C ALA A 74 -0.15 -16.86 -23.99
N LYS A 75 -1.34 -17.06 -23.39
CA LYS A 75 -2.12 -18.30 -23.57
C LYS A 75 -2.59 -18.51 -25.01
N LYS A 76 -3.02 -17.45 -25.71
CA LYS A 76 -3.39 -17.54 -27.13
C LYS A 76 -2.21 -17.97 -28.00
N LYS A 77 -1.03 -17.40 -27.78
CA LYS A 77 0.19 -17.78 -28.51
C LYS A 77 0.58 -19.24 -28.25
N LYS A 78 0.53 -19.70 -27.00
CA LYS A 78 0.81 -21.10 -26.63
C LYS A 78 -0.17 -22.09 -27.27
N LYS A 79 -1.45 -21.74 -27.39
CA LYS A 79 -2.47 -22.59 -28.05
C LYS A 79 -2.26 -22.69 -29.57
N MET A 80 -1.65 -21.69 -30.19
CA MET A 80 -1.41 -21.65 -31.64
C MET A 80 -0.10 -22.33 -32.06
N SER A 81 0.82 -22.54 -31.12
CA SER A 81 2.09 -23.25 -31.34
C SER A 81 2.04 -24.75 -30.99
N LEU A 82 0.86 -25.27 -30.66
CA LEU A 82 0.55 -26.69 -30.45
C LEU A 82 -0.42 -27.14 -31.54
#